data_AF-A0A7I7SDY1-F1
#
_entry.id   AF-A0A7I7SDY1-F1
#
_cell.length_a   1.000
_cell.length_b   1.000
_cell.length_c   1.000
_cell.angle_alpha   90.00
_cell.angle_beta   90.00
_cell.angle_gamma   90.00
#
_symmetry.space_group_name_H-M   'P 1'
#
loop_
_entity.id
_entity.type
_entity.pdbx_description
1 polymer ?
#
loop_
_entity_poly.entity_id
_entity_poly.type
_entity_poly.pdbx_seq_one_letter_code
_entity_poly.pdbx_strand_id
1 'polypeptide(L)'
;MFDLEDIERAAGMDPDSADYRLRQQLAAADDALLESLVQMRKDKGLTQQDVATRLGRDKATVSNFERLDVDPHLSTIRRYAAAIGASVTHTVAHFDPQDSPAAAAPARGGPPPVIYQLRPSWRPRFEPDVFVPADLGLLTGPLHGSFDPPVNLYWQPGSLDFSDPGDLRLFYASALTRAGTAEQFATWINARAVIANWPAIALPSRVRAAWETIHPMLRDQETAVNPRLRIQDHVLSAIADEGFALAGGSALIDYDVVARDSEDIDAFYNRLDAAAFDRAAAAVIETCSRNGWPARLVFDQDLDKQIKVTVPGDGDTVVQLVYHQRSADPERRRGGGLRLIFADVVGGKAAAMADAARGRDFDDIAHVVQTRGWSLRRVVEAMERLGYPDRAAAFWHNIERFRRGEFDAGITQAGFDPAFSHSVLDAG
;
A
#
# COMPACT_ATOMS: atom_id res chain seq x y z
N MET A 1 12.46 22.50 1.51
CA MET A 1 12.58 21.10 1.09
C MET A 1 13.56 20.51 2.07
N PHE A 2 13.04 19.77 3.04
CA PHE A 2 13.85 19.13 4.08
C PHE A 2 14.44 17.85 3.46
N ASP A 3 15.76 17.72 3.47
CA ASP A 3 16.51 16.48 3.18
C ASP A 3 15.94 15.30 3.99
N LEU A 4 16.14 14.04 3.58
CA LEU A 4 15.85 12.88 4.44
C LEU A 4 16.57 13.06 5.79
N GLU A 5 17.77 13.64 5.75
CA GLU A 5 18.53 14.02 6.94
C GLU A 5 17.86 15.13 7.77
N ASP A 6 17.19 16.08 7.12
CA ASP A 6 16.45 17.16 7.78
C ASP A 6 15.08 16.69 8.33
N ILE A 7 14.47 15.70 7.68
CA ILE A 7 13.21 15.05 8.11
C ILE A 7 13.48 14.18 9.32
N GLU A 8 14.61 13.47 9.34
CA GLU A 8 15.08 12.69 10.48
C GLU A 8 15.50 13.61 11.65
N ARG A 9 16.24 14.71 11.38
CA ARG A 9 16.48 15.77 12.39
C ARG A 9 15.19 16.36 12.95
N ALA A 10 14.20 16.62 12.11
CA ALA A 10 12.89 17.13 12.52
C ALA A 10 12.05 16.11 13.31
N ALA A 11 12.32 14.81 13.17
CA ALA A 11 11.77 13.73 14.00
C ALA A 11 12.55 13.50 15.31
N GLY A 12 13.58 14.31 15.59
CA GLY A 12 14.42 14.22 16.78
C GLY A 12 15.51 13.14 16.71
N MET A 13 15.74 12.54 15.54
CA MET A 13 16.79 11.54 15.31
C MET A 13 17.81 12.15 14.35
N ASP A 14 18.92 12.65 14.88
CA ASP A 14 19.98 13.21 14.05
C ASP A 14 20.64 12.06 13.23
N PRO A 15 20.59 12.07 11.88
CA PRO A 15 21.13 11.02 11.02
C PRO A 15 22.65 10.88 11.14
N ASP A 16 23.30 12.01 11.44
CA ASP A 16 24.72 12.09 11.76
C ASP A 16 25.02 11.61 13.20
N SER A 17 23.98 11.41 14.02
CA SER A 17 24.17 11.00 15.39
C SER A 17 24.81 9.61 15.47
N ALA A 18 25.64 9.46 16.49
CA ALA A 18 26.20 8.18 16.85
C ALA A 18 25.12 7.10 17.00
N ASP A 19 23.96 7.46 17.56
CA ASP A 19 22.86 6.53 17.86
C ASP A 19 22.15 6.02 16.59
N TYR A 20 21.94 6.87 15.58
CA TYR A 20 21.37 6.46 14.30
C TYR A 20 22.33 5.57 13.51
N ARG A 21 23.61 5.98 13.42
CA ARG A 21 24.66 5.19 12.76
C ARG A 21 24.87 3.84 13.42
N LEU A 22 24.76 3.78 14.75
CA LEU A 22 24.79 2.52 15.50
C LEU A 22 23.62 1.61 15.14
N ARG A 23 22.38 2.11 15.05
CA ARG A 23 21.21 1.29 14.68
C ARG A 23 21.30 0.72 13.27
N GLN A 24 21.75 1.52 12.30
CA GLN A 24 22.00 1.06 10.93
C GLN A 24 23.11 0.00 10.90
N GLN A 25 24.22 0.23 11.62
CA GLN A 25 25.32 -0.73 11.68
C GLN A 25 24.90 -2.06 12.34
N LEU A 26 24.03 -2.01 13.36
CA LEU A 26 23.50 -3.22 14.00
C LEU A 26 22.59 -4.02 13.05
N ALA A 27 21.66 -3.37 12.35
CA ALA A 27 20.80 -4.03 11.36
C ALA A 27 21.62 -4.65 10.21
N ALA A 28 22.59 -3.89 9.69
CA ALA A 28 23.50 -4.38 8.65
C ALA A 28 24.39 -5.53 9.14
N ALA A 29 24.77 -5.55 10.43
CA ALA A 29 25.55 -6.65 11.01
C ALA A 29 24.71 -7.94 11.13
N ASP A 30 23.41 -7.82 11.43
CA ASP A 30 22.48 -8.96 11.47
C ASP A 30 22.26 -9.54 10.06
N ASP A 31 22.05 -8.68 9.06
CA ASP A 31 21.94 -9.10 7.65
C ASP A 31 23.23 -9.78 7.17
N ALA A 32 24.38 -9.16 7.44
CA ALA A 32 25.69 -9.71 7.05
C ALA A 32 25.98 -11.08 7.71
N LEU A 33 25.53 -11.29 8.96
CA LEU A 33 25.63 -12.58 9.63
C LEU A 33 24.81 -13.66 8.92
N LEU A 34 23.56 -13.35 8.55
CA LEU A 34 22.68 -14.28 7.83
C LEU A 34 23.21 -14.57 6.43
N GLU A 35 23.62 -13.55 5.69
CA GLU A 35 24.27 -13.70 4.37
C GLU A 35 25.51 -14.58 4.44
N SER A 36 26.37 -14.38 5.44
CA SER A 36 27.59 -15.18 5.63
C SER A 36 27.29 -16.66 5.90
N LEU A 37 26.24 -16.96 6.66
CA LEU A 37 25.80 -18.34 6.91
C LEU A 37 25.24 -18.99 5.65
N VAL A 38 24.43 -18.27 4.87
CA VAL A 38 23.89 -18.74 3.58
C VAL A 38 25.00 -18.96 2.56
N GLN A 39 25.98 -18.05 2.50
CA GLN A 39 27.10 -18.15 1.58
C GLN A 39 28.02 -19.33 1.95
N MET A 40 28.36 -19.50 3.23
CA MET A 40 29.16 -20.64 3.69
C MET A 40 28.47 -21.98 3.42
N ARG A 41 27.13 -22.06 3.51
CA ARG A 41 26.39 -23.24 3.08
C ARG A 41 26.67 -23.55 1.59
N LYS A 42 26.54 -22.54 0.72
CA LYS A 42 26.77 -22.68 -0.73
C LYS A 42 28.20 -23.10 -1.03
N ASP A 43 29.18 -22.51 -0.36
CA ASP A 43 30.61 -22.81 -0.57
C ASP A 43 30.97 -24.25 -0.16
N LYS A 44 30.29 -24.79 0.87
CA LYS A 44 30.40 -26.21 1.27
C LYS A 44 29.61 -27.16 0.38
N GLY A 45 28.96 -26.67 -0.67
CA GLY A 45 28.16 -27.46 -1.61
C GLY A 45 26.92 -28.09 -1.00
N LEU A 46 26.49 -27.65 0.19
CA LEU A 46 25.33 -28.21 0.88
C LEU A 46 24.05 -27.66 0.25
N THR A 47 23.11 -28.52 -0.12
CA THR A 47 21.79 -28.04 -0.52
C THR A 47 20.97 -27.63 0.69
N GLN A 48 19.91 -26.83 0.48
CA GLN A 48 18.95 -26.51 1.55
C GLN A 48 18.31 -27.78 2.13
N GLN A 49 18.15 -28.83 1.32
CA GLN A 49 17.64 -30.12 1.76
C GLN A 49 18.64 -30.83 2.69
N ASP A 50 19.94 -30.75 2.41
CA ASP A 50 20.97 -31.35 3.27
C ASP A 50 21.03 -30.67 4.64
N VAL A 51 20.91 -29.33 4.66
CA VAL A 51 20.82 -28.57 5.92
C VAL A 51 19.56 -28.93 6.69
N ALA A 52 18.42 -29.05 6.01
CA ALA A 52 17.15 -29.43 6.62
C ALA A 52 17.22 -30.83 7.25
N THR A 53 17.81 -31.80 6.53
CA THR A 53 18.03 -33.16 7.03
C THR A 53 18.93 -33.17 8.27
N ARG A 54 19.99 -32.35 8.30
CA ARG A 54 20.88 -32.22 9.48
C ARG A 54 20.21 -31.51 10.66
N LEU A 55 19.24 -30.64 10.40
CA LEU A 55 18.42 -29.96 11.41
C LEU A 55 17.25 -30.82 11.93
N GLY A 56 16.94 -31.94 11.27
CA GLY A 56 15.71 -32.70 11.53
C GLY A 56 14.45 -31.91 11.22
N ARG A 57 14.51 -31.03 10.21
CA ARG A 57 13.43 -30.14 9.78
C ARG A 57 13.13 -30.31 8.31
N ASP A 58 12.00 -29.76 7.88
CA ASP A 58 11.67 -29.70 6.47
C ASP A 58 12.52 -28.65 5.73
N LYS A 59 12.62 -28.82 4.41
CA LYS A 59 13.34 -27.90 3.53
C LYS A 59 12.73 -26.49 3.52
N ALA A 60 11.42 -26.37 3.76
CA ALA A 60 10.73 -25.09 3.79
C ALA A 60 11.22 -24.20 4.94
N THR A 61 11.55 -24.80 6.09
CA THR A 61 12.12 -24.10 7.26
C THR A 61 13.48 -23.49 6.94
N VAL A 62 14.32 -24.22 6.19
CA VAL A 62 15.62 -23.72 5.73
C VAL A 62 15.44 -22.67 4.65
N SER A 63 14.55 -22.91 3.68
CA SER A 63 14.24 -21.93 2.65
C SER A 63 13.69 -20.63 3.21
N ASN A 64 12.91 -20.67 4.30
CA ASN A 64 12.40 -19.48 4.96
C ASN A 64 13.53 -18.73 5.67
N PHE A 65 14.38 -19.44 6.41
CA PHE A 65 15.55 -18.85 7.07
C PHE A 65 16.51 -18.14 6.08
N GLU A 66 16.68 -18.66 4.87
CA GLU A 66 17.63 -18.11 3.87
C GLU A 66 17.09 -16.91 3.05
N ARG A 67 15.86 -16.44 3.29
CA ARG A 67 15.27 -15.34 2.50
C ARG A 67 15.70 -13.93 2.89
N LEU A 68 16.47 -13.76 3.97
CA LEU A 68 17.01 -12.47 4.45
C LEU A 68 15.93 -11.40 4.76
N ASP A 69 14.64 -11.73 4.67
CA ASP A 69 13.48 -10.92 5.05
C ASP A 69 12.88 -11.35 6.41
N VAL A 70 13.64 -12.14 7.18
CA VAL A 70 13.19 -12.81 8.41
C VAL A 70 14.08 -12.37 9.56
N ASP A 71 13.50 -12.17 10.75
CA ASP A 71 14.22 -11.96 12.02
C ASP A 71 14.31 -13.28 12.81
N PRO A 72 15.31 -14.14 12.53
CA PRO A 72 15.43 -15.43 13.19
C PRO A 72 15.99 -15.30 14.60
N HIS A 73 15.30 -15.91 15.57
CA HIS A 73 15.85 -16.05 16.92
C HIS A 73 17.28 -16.64 16.93
N LEU A 74 18.12 -16.20 17.86
CA LEU A 74 19.51 -16.71 18.04
C LEU A 74 19.58 -18.24 18.23
N SER A 75 18.51 -18.88 18.68
CA SER A 75 18.42 -20.34 18.77
C SER A 75 18.35 -21.01 17.38
N THR A 76 17.70 -20.36 16.41
CA THR A 76 17.61 -20.80 15.01
C THR A 76 18.94 -20.60 14.30
N ILE A 77 19.59 -19.44 14.49
CA ILE A 77 20.93 -19.15 13.94
C ILE A 77 21.96 -20.20 14.41
N ARG A 78 21.99 -20.52 15.71
CA ARG A 78 22.91 -21.54 16.26
C ARG A 78 22.65 -22.94 15.69
N ARG A 79 21.39 -23.32 15.52
CA ARG A 79 21.02 -24.62 14.91
C ARG A 79 21.47 -24.68 13.46
N TYR A 80 21.21 -23.64 12.68
CA TYR A 80 21.64 -23.54 11.29
C TYR A 80 23.17 -23.59 11.17
N ALA A 81 23.89 -22.81 11.97
CA ALA A 81 25.35 -22.81 12.04
C ALA A 81 25.91 -24.21 12.37
N ALA A 82 25.33 -24.91 13.35
CA ALA A 82 25.73 -26.28 13.69
C ALA A 82 25.51 -27.25 12.52
N ALA A 83 24.40 -27.13 11.78
CA ALA A 83 24.09 -27.99 10.63
C ALA A 83 25.07 -27.82 9.45
N ILE A 84 25.63 -26.62 9.29
CA ILE A 84 26.64 -26.34 8.26
C ILE A 84 28.08 -26.42 8.79
N GLY A 85 28.28 -26.68 10.09
CA GLY A 85 29.59 -26.70 10.74
C GLY A 85 30.28 -25.32 10.74
N ALA A 86 29.51 -24.26 11.00
CA ALA A 86 30.00 -22.89 11.19
C ALA A 86 30.11 -22.58 12.70
N SER A 87 31.12 -21.80 13.07
CA SER A 87 31.24 -21.21 14.41
C SER A 87 30.72 -19.78 14.36
N VAL A 88 29.78 -19.45 15.23
CA VAL A 88 29.23 -18.09 15.36
C VAL A 88 29.66 -17.55 16.71
N THR A 89 30.40 -16.44 16.70
CA THR A 89 30.86 -15.75 17.90
C THR A 89 30.26 -14.36 17.91
N HIS A 90 29.68 -13.95 19.04
CA HIS A 90 29.21 -12.58 19.23
C HIS A 90 30.31 -11.77 19.90
N THR A 91 30.75 -10.71 19.25
CA THR A 91 31.71 -9.77 19.81
C THR A 91 30.97 -8.51 20.17
N VAL A 92 30.99 -8.16 21.46
CA VAL A 92 30.48 -6.87 21.93
C VAL A 92 31.66 -5.92 21.98
N ALA A 93 31.64 -4.91 21.12
CA ALA A 93 32.62 -3.85 21.09
C ALA A 93 31.93 -2.51 21.38
N HIS A 94 32.68 -1.59 21.98
CA HIS A 94 32.22 -0.21 22.10
C HIS A 94 32.13 0.40 20.70
N PHE A 95 31.01 1.05 20.38
CA PHE A 95 30.83 1.75 19.11
C PHE A 95 31.54 3.11 19.17
N ASP A 96 32.60 3.29 18.38
CA ASP A 96 33.25 4.59 18.16
C ASP A 96 32.69 5.26 16.90
N PRO A 97 32.00 6.41 17.02
CA PRO A 97 31.38 7.10 15.89
C PRO A 97 32.37 7.63 14.84
N GLN A 98 33.69 7.59 15.09
CA GLN A 98 34.73 8.10 14.20
C GLN A 98 35.34 7.04 13.26
N ASP A 99 35.11 5.75 13.48
CA ASP A 99 35.71 4.66 12.69
C ASP A 99 34.88 4.25 11.46
N SER A 100 33.68 4.82 11.26
CA SER A 100 32.84 4.57 10.07
C SER A 100 33.22 5.47 8.89
N PRO A 101 33.31 4.96 7.64
CA PRO A 101 33.79 5.74 6.51
C PRO A 101 32.83 6.91 6.22
N ALA A 102 33.34 8.13 6.42
CA ALA A 102 32.59 9.36 6.34
C ALA A 102 32.13 9.71 4.91
N ALA A 103 30.94 10.31 4.85
CA ALA A 103 30.26 10.81 3.67
C ALA A 103 31.15 11.72 2.80
N ALA A 104 31.30 11.33 1.53
CA ALA A 104 31.58 12.28 0.47
C ALA A 104 30.24 12.89 0.01
N ALA A 105 30.04 14.18 0.25
CA ALA A 105 28.82 14.91 -0.06
C ALA A 105 28.42 14.81 -1.55
N PRO A 106 27.13 14.62 -1.90
CA PRO A 106 26.69 14.67 -3.28
C PRO A 106 26.34 16.10 -3.71
N ALA A 107 26.61 16.38 -4.98
CA ALA A 107 26.26 17.63 -5.66
C ALA A 107 24.73 17.80 -5.77
N ARG A 108 24.28 19.06 -5.72
CA ARG A 108 22.86 19.47 -5.79
C ARG A 108 22.10 18.87 -6.99
N GLY A 109 21.08 18.06 -6.73
CA GLY A 109 20.09 17.65 -7.75
C GLY A 109 18.91 16.84 -7.18
N GLY A 110 17.70 17.44 -7.16
CA GLY A 110 16.37 16.81 -7.10
C GLY A 110 16.00 15.94 -5.86
N PRO A 111 14.71 15.83 -5.48
CA PRO A 111 14.27 14.84 -4.50
C PRO A 111 14.45 13.39 -5.04
N PRO A 112 14.68 12.39 -4.17
CA PRO A 112 14.88 11.02 -4.61
C PRO A 112 13.61 10.42 -5.25
N PRO A 113 13.77 9.48 -6.21
CA PRO A 113 12.66 8.82 -6.88
C PRO A 113 11.81 7.99 -5.90
N VAL A 114 10.51 8.25 -5.84
CA VAL A 114 9.55 7.53 -5.00
C VAL A 114 8.91 6.38 -5.79
N ILE A 115 8.76 5.20 -5.17
CA ILE A 115 8.05 4.04 -5.72
C ILE A 115 7.00 3.57 -4.72
N TYR A 116 5.77 3.37 -5.19
CA TYR A 116 4.66 2.83 -4.41
C TYR A 116 4.71 1.29 -4.40
N GLN A 117 4.34 0.66 -3.28
CA GLN A 117 4.23 -0.80 -3.12
C GLN A 117 2.78 -1.16 -2.76
N LEU A 118 2.06 -1.72 -3.72
CA LEU A 118 0.66 -2.10 -3.62
C LEU A 118 0.53 -3.60 -3.31
N ARG A 119 0.06 -3.94 -2.11
CA ARG A 119 -0.15 -5.34 -1.71
C ARG A 119 -1.49 -5.86 -2.20
N PRO A 120 -1.63 -7.14 -2.61
CA PRO A 120 -2.92 -7.69 -2.99
C PRO A 120 -3.82 -7.97 -1.78
N SER A 121 -5.14 -7.91 -1.98
CA SER A 121 -6.14 -8.50 -1.07
C SER A 121 -5.89 -10.00 -0.93
N TRP A 122 -6.07 -10.57 0.27
CA TRP A 122 -5.85 -11.99 0.52
C TRP A 122 -6.73 -12.89 -0.37
N ARG A 123 -6.09 -13.86 -1.04
CA ARG A 123 -6.74 -14.98 -1.74
C ARG A 123 -6.05 -16.28 -1.34
N PRO A 124 -6.68 -17.46 -1.52
CA PRO A 124 -6.05 -18.76 -1.23
C PRO A 124 -4.79 -19.08 -2.06
N ARG A 125 -4.40 -18.20 -3.00
CA ARG A 125 -3.18 -18.26 -3.80
C ARG A 125 -2.38 -16.99 -3.58
N PHE A 126 -1.08 -17.14 -3.33
CA PHE A 126 -0.15 -16.02 -3.20
C PHE A 126 -0.14 -15.16 -4.47
N GLU A 127 -0.33 -13.86 -4.28
CA GLU A 127 -0.11 -12.84 -5.30
C GLU A 127 1.02 -11.91 -4.82
N PRO A 128 2.02 -11.58 -5.66
CA PRO A 128 3.14 -10.72 -5.27
C PRO A 128 2.73 -9.25 -5.11
N ASP A 129 3.53 -8.38 -4.49
CA ASP A 129 3.23 -6.94 -4.47
C ASP A 129 3.38 -6.31 -5.88
N VAL A 130 2.69 -5.20 -6.15
CA VAL A 130 2.87 -4.39 -7.37
C VAL A 130 3.63 -3.14 -7.01
N PHE A 131 4.71 -2.87 -7.72
CA PHE A 131 5.43 -1.62 -7.55
C PHE A 131 5.12 -0.65 -8.68
N VAL A 132 4.87 0.61 -8.35
CA VAL A 132 4.53 1.66 -9.32
C VAL A 132 5.33 2.92 -9.01
N PRO A 133 6.19 3.41 -9.92
CA PRO A 133 6.89 4.68 -9.71
C PRO A 133 5.91 5.83 -9.48
N ALA A 134 6.25 6.78 -8.61
CA ALA A 134 5.34 7.88 -8.31
C ALA A 134 5.23 8.92 -9.43
N ASP A 135 6.24 8.94 -10.30
CA ASP A 135 6.31 9.80 -11.48
C ASP A 135 6.77 8.95 -12.67
N LEU A 136 6.04 9.04 -13.79
CA LEU A 136 6.44 8.40 -15.04
C LEU A 136 7.76 8.98 -15.57
N GLY A 137 8.14 10.20 -15.18
CA GLY A 137 9.43 10.81 -15.52
C GLY A 137 10.64 10.01 -15.04
N LEU A 138 10.46 9.09 -14.09
CA LEU A 138 11.50 8.17 -13.61
C LEU A 138 11.77 7.02 -14.59
N LEU A 139 10.90 6.81 -15.57
CA LEU A 139 10.98 5.72 -16.54
C LEU A 139 11.83 6.15 -17.75
N THR A 140 13.13 5.95 -17.63
CA THR A 140 14.14 6.40 -18.60
C THR A 140 14.71 5.29 -19.48
N GLY A 141 14.15 4.09 -19.43
CA GLY A 141 14.67 2.91 -20.12
C GLY A 141 14.72 3.05 -21.65
N PRO A 142 15.34 2.09 -22.34
CA PRO A 142 15.54 2.16 -23.79
C PRO A 142 14.21 2.09 -24.56
N LEU A 143 14.18 2.73 -25.73
CA LEU A 143 13.05 2.71 -26.68
C LEU A 143 13.34 1.94 -27.97
N HIS A 144 14.60 1.58 -28.20
CA HIS A 144 15.09 0.96 -29.43
C HIS A 144 16.38 0.21 -29.12
N GLY A 145 16.69 -0.78 -29.95
CA GLY A 145 17.86 -1.62 -29.80
C GLY A 145 17.54 -2.98 -29.18
N SER A 146 18.51 -3.89 -29.30
CA SER A 146 18.37 -5.27 -28.85
C SER A 146 19.04 -5.48 -27.51
N PHE A 147 18.30 -6.02 -26.54
CA PHE A 147 18.78 -6.23 -25.17
C PHE A 147 18.42 -7.61 -24.65
N ASP A 148 19.30 -8.19 -23.83
CA ASP A 148 19.03 -9.39 -23.04
C ASP A 148 18.66 -8.96 -21.60
N PRO A 149 17.36 -8.94 -21.24
CA PRO A 149 16.95 -8.39 -19.97
C PRO A 149 17.27 -9.34 -18.81
N PRO A 150 17.41 -8.82 -17.57
CA PRO A 150 17.77 -9.64 -16.43
C PRO A 150 16.64 -10.63 -16.10
N VAL A 151 17.02 -11.85 -15.73
CA VAL A 151 16.12 -13.00 -15.54
C VAL A 151 14.98 -12.73 -14.55
N ASN A 152 15.23 -11.88 -13.55
CA ASN A 152 14.21 -11.50 -12.58
C ASN A 152 13.11 -10.61 -13.18
N LEU A 153 13.39 -9.84 -14.23
CA LEU A 153 12.40 -9.02 -14.94
C LEU A 153 11.78 -9.75 -16.12
N TYR A 154 12.55 -10.61 -16.80
CA TYR A 154 12.08 -11.43 -17.91
C TYR A 154 12.76 -12.80 -17.88
N TRP A 155 11.98 -13.85 -17.67
CA TRP A 155 12.52 -15.17 -17.33
C TRP A 155 13.03 -15.98 -18.54
N GLN A 156 12.66 -15.59 -19.77
CA GLN A 156 13.14 -16.27 -20.97
C GLN A 156 14.49 -15.71 -21.39
N PRO A 157 15.50 -16.56 -21.65
CA PRO A 157 16.77 -16.10 -22.16
C PRO A 157 16.64 -15.65 -23.63
N GLY A 158 17.31 -14.55 -24.01
CA GLY A 158 17.38 -14.11 -25.39
C GLY A 158 17.24 -12.60 -25.57
N SER A 159 17.83 -12.11 -26.66
CA SER A 159 17.81 -10.69 -27.00
C SER A 159 16.46 -10.30 -27.59
N LEU A 160 15.80 -9.32 -26.98
CA LEU A 160 14.55 -8.71 -27.45
C LEU A 160 14.86 -7.40 -28.17
N ASP A 161 14.26 -7.16 -29.34
CA ASP A 161 14.39 -5.88 -30.04
C ASP A 161 13.31 -4.91 -29.59
N PHE A 162 13.69 -3.89 -28.82
CA PHE A 162 12.74 -2.89 -28.29
C PHE A 162 12.20 -1.97 -29.39
N SER A 163 12.75 -2.04 -30.60
CA SER A 163 12.21 -1.40 -31.80
C SER A 163 11.00 -2.17 -32.37
N ASP A 164 10.89 -3.47 -32.06
CA ASP A 164 9.71 -4.26 -32.39
C ASP A 164 8.62 -4.09 -31.30
N PRO A 165 7.41 -3.61 -31.66
CA PRO A 165 6.35 -3.39 -30.69
C PRO A 165 5.86 -4.69 -29.99
N GLY A 166 6.02 -5.86 -30.62
CA GLY A 166 5.67 -7.14 -30.02
C GLY A 166 6.62 -7.50 -28.88
N ASP A 167 7.91 -7.48 -29.14
CA ASP A 167 8.97 -7.75 -28.16
C ASP A 167 8.93 -6.76 -27.00
N LEU A 168 8.75 -5.46 -27.29
CA LEU A 168 8.62 -4.43 -26.26
C LEU A 168 7.43 -4.67 -25.33
N ARG A 169 6.24 -4.96 -25.89
CA ARG A 169 5.03 -5.26 -25.10
C ARG A 169 5.17 -6.54 -24.29
N LEU A 170 5.80 -7.56 -24.87
CA LEU A 170 6.08 -8.82 -24.20
C LEU A 170 6.99 -8.63 -22.98
N PHE A 171 8.06 -7.86 -23.15
CA PHE A 171 8.94 -7.50 -22.05
C PHE A 171 8.20 -6.69 -20.97
N TYR A 172 7.46 -5.65 -21.36
CA TYR A 172 6.79 -4.77 -20.40
C TYR A 172 5.69 -5.50 -19.62
N ALA A 173 4.98 -6.45 -20.24
CA ALA A 173 4.00 -7.29 -19.54
C ALA A 173 4.63 -8.08 -18.37
N SER A 174 5.87 -8.56 -18.55
CA SER A 174 6.63 -9.24 -17.50
C SER A 174 7.26 -8.25 -16.49
N ALA A 175 7.98 -7.25 -17.00
CA ALA A 175 8.78 -6.36 -16.18
C ALA A 175 7.94 -5.46 -15.27
N LEU A 176 6.78 -4.95 -15.73
CA LEU A 176 5.86 -4.16 -14.89
C LEU A 176 5.22 -4.99 -13.76
N THR A 177 5.22 -6.32 -13.88
CA THR A 177 4.74 -7.24 -12.83
C THR A 177 5.82 -7.59 -11.81
N ARG A 178 7.11 -7.41 -12.14
CA ARG A 178 8.24 -7.94 -11.36
C ARG A 178 9.24 -6.91 -10.87
N ALA A 179 9.32 -5.75 -11.51
CA ALA A 179 10.18 -4.67 -11.06
C ALA A 179 9.72 -4.19 -9.68
N GLY A 180 10.68 -3.93 -8.79
CA GLY A 180 10.45 -3.48 -7.42
C GLY A 180 11.32 -2.32 -6.97
N THR A 181 12.30 -1.89 -7.79
CA THR A 181 13.25 -0.82 -7.42
C THR A 181 13.31 0.29 -8.47
N ALA A 182 13.75 1.48 -8.04
CA ALA A 182 13.73 2.68 -8.88
C ALA A 182 14.70 2.51 -10.04
N GLU A 183 15.83 1.87 -9.74
CA GLU A 183 16.84 1.50 -10.72
C GLU A 183 16.30 0.53 -11.77
N GLN A 184 15.52 -0.48 -11.38
CA GLN A 184 14.92 -1.42 -12.35
C GLN A 184 13.95 -0.68 -13.29
N PHE A 185 13.11 0.20 -12.75
CA PHE A 185 12.21 1.01 -13.56
C PHE A 185 12.96 1.98 -14.48
N ALA A 186 13.94 2.71 -13.95
CA ALA A 186 14.71 3.69 -14.70
C ALA A 186 15.57 3.06 -15.81
N THR A 187 16.10 1.86 -15.57
CA THR A 187 16.98 1.18 -16.52
C THR A 187 16.21 0.51 -17.66
N TRP A 188 15.02 -0.05 -17.37
CA TRP A 188 14.37 -0.98 -18.29
C TRP A 188 13.03 -0.50 -18.86
N ILE A 189 12.36 0.45 -18.19
CA ILE A 189 11.02 0.89 -18.58
C ILE A 189 11.06 2.34 -19.05
N ASN A 190 10.40 2.65 -20.17
CA ASN A 190 10.33 4.00 -20.72
C ASN A 190 8.91 4.56 -20.64
N ALA A 191 8.78 5.79 -20.14
CA ALA A 191 7.50 6.49 -19.97
C ALA A 191 6.69 6.55 -21.27
N ARG A 192 7.35 6.93 -22.38
CA ARG A 192 6.69 7.11 -23.68
C ARG A 192 6.20 5.78 -24.23
N ALA A 193 6.98 4.72 -24.07
CA ALA A 193 6.58 3.37 -24.50
C ALA A 193 5.41 2.84 -23.68
N VAL A 194 5.42 3.04 -22.35
CA VAL A 194 4.31 2.67 -21.46
C VAL A 194 3.04 3.37 -21.92
N ILE A 195 3.07 4.70 -22.05
CA ILE A 195 1.89 5.48 -22.48
C ILE A 195 1.39 5.03 -23.85
N ALA A 196 2.27 4.89 -24.84
CA ALA A 196 1.89 4.58 -26.21
C ALA A 196 1.34 3.16 -26.39
N ASN A 197 1.77 2.21 -25.56
CA ASN A 197 1.39 0.80 -25.68
C ASN A 197 0.41 0.34 -24.60
N TRP A 198 0.06 1.19 -23.62
CA TRP A 198 -0.68 0.80 -22.42
C TRP A 198 -1.91 -0.09 -22.68
N PRO A 199 -2.79 0.20 -23.66
CA PRO A 199 -3.96 -0.63 -23.92
C PRO A 199 -3.61 -2.05 -24.42
N ALA A 200 -2.48 -2.18 -25.12
CA ALA A 200 -2.04 -3.42 -25.76
C ALA A 200 -1.07 -4.25 -24.90
N ILE A 201 -0.57 -3.75 -23.77
CA ILE A 201 0.27 -4.53 -22.86
C ILE A 201 -0.62 -5.52 -22.09
N ALA A 202 -0.34 -6.82 -22.21
CA ALA A 202 -1.09 -7.85 -21.51
C ALA A 202 -0.70 -7.90 -20.02
N LEU A 203 -1.40 -7.12 -19.20
CA LEU A 203 -1.17 -7.06 -17.75
C LEU A 203 -2.25 -7.82 -16.98
N PRO A 204 -1.90 -8.47 -15.86
CA PRO A 204 -2.90 -8.87 -14.87
C PRO A 204 -3.75 -7.66 -14.45
N SER A 205 -5.07 -7.83 -14.32
CA SER A 205 -6.00 -6.73 -13.99
C SER A 205 -5.57 -5.94 -12.77
N ARG A 206 -4.96 -6.61 -11.78
CA ARG A 206 -4.40 -5.98 -10.57
C ARG A 206 -3.25 -5.02 -10.86
N VAL A 207 -2.26 -5.43 -11.65
CA VAL A 207 -1.10 -4.60 -12.02
C VAL A 207 -1.60 -3.40 -12.82
N ARG A 208 -2.55 -3.63 -13.73
CA ARG A 208 -3.19 -2.57 -14.52
C ARG A 208 -3.92 -1.55 -13.64
N ALA A 209 -4.79 -2.01 -12.74
CA ALA A 209 -5.53 -1.15 -11.83
C ALA A 209 -4.60 -0.33 -10.92
N ALA A 210 -3.54 -0.95 -10.40
CA ALA A 210 -2.50 -0.30 -9.60
C ALA A 210 -1.85 0.88 -10.34
N TRP A 211 -1.37 0.63 -11.57
CA TRP A 211 -0.76 1.67 -12.40
C TRP A 211 -1.74 2.77 -12.81
N GLU A 212 -2.98 2.42 -13.14
CA GLU A 212 -4.03 3.40 -13.49
C GLU A 212 -4.51 4.22 -12.28
N THR A 213 -4.34 3.69 -11.07
CA THR A 213 -4.62 4.39 -9.81
C THR A 213 -3.57 5.48 -9.58
N ILE A 214 -2.29 5.15 -9.71
CA ILE A 214 -1.18 6.09 -9.51
C ILE A 214 -1.01 7.05 -10.70
N HIS A 215 -1.26 6.59 -11.92
CA HIS A 215 -1.11 7.36 -13.16
C HIS A 215 -2.41 7.42 -13.97
N PRO A 216 -3.35 8.31 -13.60
CA PRO A 216 -4.64 8.43 -14.28
C PRO A 216 -4.56 8.71 -15.79
N MET A 217 -3.45 9.30 -16.25
CA MET A 217 -3.21 9.60 -17.67
C MET A 217 -3.04 8.35 -18.57
N LEU A 218 -2.80 7.17 -17.98
CA LEU A 218 -2.71 5.91 -18.72
C LEU A 218 -4.09 5.37 -19.13
N ARG A 219 -5.18 5.95 -18.61
CA ARG A 219 -6.55 5.53 -18.92
C ARG A 219 -6.97 6.08 -20.29
N ASP A 220 -7.40 5.24 -21.22
CA ASP A 220 -8.17 5.70 -22.40
C ASP A 220 -9.67 5.37 -22.29
N GLN A 221 -10.49 5.80 -23.26
CA GLN A 221 -11.94 5.54 -23.27
C GLN A 221 -12.33 4.08 -23.56
N GLU A 222 -11.41 3.28 -24.14
CA GLU A 222 -11.58 1.87 -24.48
C GLU A 222 -10.97 0.91 -23.43
N THR A 223 -10.23 1.46 -22.46
CA THR A 223 -9.58 0.72 -21.38
C THR A 223 -10.66 0.26 -20.41
N ALA A 224 -10.66 -1.03 -20.07
CA ALA A 224 -11.51 -1.62 -19.03
C ALA A 224 -11.09 -1.11 -17.63
N VAL A 225 -11.27 0.19 -17.39
CA VAL A 225 -11.16 0.80 -16.06
C VAL A 225 -12.34 0.32 -15.23
N ASN A 226 -12.10 -0.01 -13.97
CA ASN A 226 -13.17 -0.24 -12.99
C ASN A 226 -14.14 0.97 -13.03
N PRO A 227 -15.37 0.82 -13.56
CA PRO A 227 -16.28 1.94 -13.81
C PRO A 227 -16.61 2.73 -12.54
N ARG A 228 -16.53 2.10 -11.38
CA ARG A 228 -16.72 2.74 -10.07
C ARG A 228 -15.65 3.80 -9.79
N LEU A 229 -14.38 3.59 -10.18
CA LEU A 229 -13.33 4.62 -10.02
C LEU A 229 -13.60 5.83 -10.93
N ARG A 230 -14.11 5.60 -12.14
CA ARG A 230 -14.52 6.70 -13.03
C ARG A 230 -15.68 7.48 -12.43
N ILE A 231 -16.68 6.79 -11.87
CA ILE A 231 -17.79 7.44 -11.16
C ILE A 231 -17.24 8.26 -9.99
N GLN A 232 -16.37 7.70 -9.16
CA GLN A 232 -15.75 8.38 -8.03
C GLN A 232 -15.06 9.69 -8.44
N ASP A 233 -14.21 9.66 -9.45
CA ASP A 233 -13.46 10.85 -9.90
C ASP A 233 -14.38 11.95 -10.44
N HIS A 234 -15.37 11.59 -11.26
CA HIS A 234 -16.30 12.56 -11.84
C HIS A 234 -17.24 13.13 -10.78
N VAL A 235 -17.80 12.28 -9.93
CA VAL A 235 -18.75 12.68 -8.87
C VAL A 235 -18.07 13.57 -7.85
N LEU A 236 -16.90 13.17 -7.31
CA LEU A 236 -16.18 13.97 -6.32
C LEU A 236 -15.73 15.32 -6.88
N SER A 237 -15.38 15.37 -8.17
CA SER A 237 -15.06 16.64 -8.83
C SER A 237 -16.28 17.55 -8.94
N ALA A 238 -17.45 16.99 -9.24
CA ALA A 238 -18.69 17.74 -9.39
C ALA A 238 -19.22 18.34 -8.07
N ILE A 239 -18.90 17.73 -6.92
CA ILE A 239 -19.36 18.17 -5.60
C ILE A 239 -18.28 18.86 -4.77
N ALA A 240 -17.09 19.07 -5.34
CA ALA A 240 -15.93 19.64 -4.65
C ALA A 240 -16.18 21.08 -4.17
N ASP A 241 -16.85 21.89 -4.99
CA ASP A 241 -17.12 23.31 -4.68
C ASP A 241 -18.13 23.46 -3.54
N GLU A 242 -19.00 22.47 -3.34
CA GLU A 242 -19.88 22.39 -2.17
C GLU A 242 -19.11 21.97 -0.90
N GLY A 243 -17.90 21.42 -1.04
CA GLY A 243 -17.02 21.05 0.07
C GLY A 243 -17.16 19.61 0.56
N PHE A 244 -17.83 18.75 -0.20
CA PHE A 244 -17.91 17.31 0.06
C PHE A 244 -16.56 16.64 -0.24
N ALA A 245 -16.14 15.73 0.65
CA ALA A 245 -14.83 15.09 0.56
C ALA A 245 -14.92 13.57 0.71
N LEU A 246 -14.13 12.85 -0.08
CA LEU A 246 -14.03 11.39 -0.02
C LEU A 246 -13.63 10.92 1.39
N ALA A 247 -14.37 9.92 1.89
CA ALA A 247 -14.20 9.31 3.19
C ALA A 247 -14.21 7.77 3.10
N GLY A 248 -14.33 7.10 4.25
CA GLY A 248 -14.58 5.67 4.32
C GLY A 248 -13.44 4.80 3.78
N GLY A 249 -13.79 3.62 3.26
CA GLY A 249 -12.81 2.67 2.72
C GLY A 249 -12.11 3.22 1.48
N SER A 250 -12.83 3.95 0.65
CA SER A 250 -12.33 4.62 -0.55
C SER A 250 -11.22 5.61 -0.25
N ALA A 251 -11.35 6.38 0.84
CA ALA A 251 -10.29 7.29 1.26
C ALA A 251 -9.06 6.52 1.77
N LEU A 252 -9.22 5.40 2.48
CA LEU A 252 -8.08 4.55 2.88
C LEU A 252 -7.35 3.96 1.67
N ILE A 253 -8.07 3.59 0.60
CA ILE A 253 -7.47 3.17 -0.68
C ILE A 253 -6.69 4.34 -1.30
N ASP A 254 -7.28 5.54 -1.33
CA ASP A 254 -6.61 6.75 -1.82
C ASP A 254 -5.34 7.12 -1.01
N TYR A 255 -5.28 6.73 0.28
CA TYR A 255 -4.10 6.87 1.14
C TYR A 255 -3.13 5.69 1.08
N ASP A 256 -3.43 4.67 0.27
CA ASP A 256 -2.63 3.45 0.14
C ASP A 256 -2.50 2.66 1.45
N VAL A 257 -3.53 2.72 2.30
CA VAL A 257 -3.56 2.00 3.58
C VAL A 257 -4.16 0.61 3.42
N VAL A 258 -5.17 0.47 2.57
CA VAL A 258 -5.85 -0.80 2.30
C VAL A 258 -5.93 -1.04 0.80
N ALA A 259 -5.76 -2.30 0.39
CA ALA A 259 -5.80 -2.70 -1.00
C ALA A 259 -6.93 -3.72 -1.22
N ARG A 260 -8.15 -3.20 -1.36
CA ARG A 260 -9.36 -3.99 -1.57
C ARG A 260 -10.36 -3.22 -2.42
N ASP A 261 -11.29 -3.94 -3.05
CA ASP A 261 -12.42 -3.30 -3.70
C ASP A 261 -13.34 -2.66 -2.63
N SER A 262 -13.88 -1.48 -2.98
CA SER A 262 -14.92 -0.82 -2.21
C SER A 262 -16.09 -0.60 -3.14
N GLU A 263 -17.28 -1.03 -2.74
CA GLU A 263 -18.49 -0.96 -3.56
C GLU A 263 -19.13 0.45 -3.49
N ASP A 264 -18.87 1.16 -2.39
CA ASP A 264 -19.48 2.45 -2.08
C ASP A 264 -18.52 3.62 -2.28
N ILE A 265 -19.08 4.81 -2.52
CA ILE A 265 -18.39 6.10 -2.57
C ILE A 265 -18.96 6.97 -1.46
N ASP A 266 -18.22 7.10 -0.36
CA ASP A 266 -18.59 7.92 0.79
C ASP A 266 -18.06 9.35 0.60
N ALA A 267 -18.95 10.33 0.59
CA ALA A 267 -18.60 11.75 0.54
C ALA A 267 -19.17 12.48 1.76
N PHE A 268 -18.27 12.97 2.61
CA PHE A 268 -18.62 13.57 3.90
C PHE A 268 -18.62 15.09 3.81
N TYR A 269 -19.54 15.72 4.55
CA TYR A 269 -19.69 17.16 4.66
C TYR A 269 -19.92 17.59 6.11
N ASN A 270 -19.33 18.72 6.53
CA ASN A 270 -19.28 19.10 7.94
C ASN A 270 -20.20 20.27 8.32
N ARG A 271 -21.13 20.68 7.45
CA ARG A 271 -22.08 21.76 7.77
C ARG A 271 -23.51 21.23 7.72
N LEU A 272 -24.33 21.73 8.65
CA LEU A 272 -25.77 21.48 8.70
C LEU A 272 -26.49 22.34 7.66
N ASP A 273 -26.27 22.05 6.38
CA ASP A 273 -26.82 22.78 5.24
C ASP A 273 -27.49 21.81 4.26
N ALA A 274 -28.78 21.56 4.47
CA ALA A 274 -29.58 20.66 3.62
C ALA A 274 -29.57 21.08 2.14
N ALA A 275 -29.52 22.39 1.85
CA ALA A 275 -29.49 22.88 0.48
C ALA A 275 -28.18 22.51 -0.23
N ALA A 276 -27.05 22.41 0.50
CA ALA A 276 -25.80 21.89 -0.07
C ALA A 276 -25.90 20.40 -0.42
N PHE A 277 -26.58 19.60 0.41
CA PHE A 277 -26.83 18.19 0.08
C PHE A 277 -27.74 18.03 -1.15
N ASP A 278 -28.77 18.87 -1.29
CA ASP A 278 -29.64 18.85 -2.47
C ASP A 278 -28.89 19.25 -3.75
N ARG A 279 -28.05 20.30 -3.68
CA ARG A 279 -27.20 20.71 -4.81
C ARG A 279 -26.19 19.63 -5.18
N ALA A 280 -25.51 19.04 -4.18
CA ALA A 280 -24.56 17.97 -4.40
C ALA A 280 -25.23 16.73 -5.02
N ALA A 281 -26.40 16.33 -4.52
CA ALA A 281 -27.15 15.20 -5.07
C ALA A 281 -27.57 15.44 -6.53
N ALA A 282 -28.05 16.65 -6.84
CA ALA A 282 -28.37 17.04 -8.21
C ALA A 282 -27.12 17.00 -9.13
N ALA A 283 -25.99 17.50 -8.66
CA ALA A 283 -24.72 17.50 -9.39
C ALA A 283 -24.20 16.07 -9.64
N VAL A 284 -24.34 15.15 -8.68
CA VAL A 284 -24.01 13.73 -8.85
C VAL A 284 -24.87 13.10 -9.95
N ILE A 285 -26.19 13.26 -9.87
CA ILE A 285 -27.13 12.68 -10.84
C ILE A 285 -26.87 13.22 -12.25
N GLU A 286 -26.69 14.54 -12.37
CA GLU A 286 -26.40 15.19 -13.64
C GLU A 286 -25.07 14.70 -14.24
N THR A 287 -24.02 14.61 -13.42
CA THR A 287 -22.70 14.12 -13.84
C THR A 287 -22.77 12.67 -14.30
N CYS A 288 -23.49 11.82 -13.59
CA CYS A 288 -23.67 10.42 -13.99
C CYS A 288 -24.45 10.33 -15.30
N SER A 289 -25.53 11.10 -15.45
CA SER A 289 -26.35 11.14 -16.68
C SER A 289 -25.52 11.55 -17.91
N ARG A 290 -24.68 12.60 -17.80
CA ARG A 290 -23.79 13.05 -18.89
C ARG A 290 -22.78 11.98 -19.31
N ASN A 291 -22.40 11.09 -18.40
CA ASN A 291 -21.44 10.00 -18.65
C ASN A 291 -22.11 8.66 -19.00
N GLY A 292 -23.43 8.64 -19.18
CA GLY A 292 -24.17 7.42 -19.53
C GLY A 292 -24.34 6.42 -18.39
N TRP A 293 -24.23 6.88 -17.13
CA TRP A 293 -24.47 6.07 -15.93
C TRP A 293 -25.83 6.46 -15.32
N PRO A 294 -26.89 5.65 -15.50
CA PRO A 294 -28.17 5.90 -14.85
C PRO A 294 -27.99 6.04 -13.34
N ALA A 295 -28.43 7.16 -12.77
CA ALA A 295 -28.35 7.43 -11.34
C ALA A 295 -29.71 7.85 -10.80
N ARG A 296 -30.07 7.35 -9.62
CA ARG A 296 -31.31 7.73 -8.93
C ARG A 296 -31.10 7.82 -7.42
N LEU A 297 -31.80 8.75 -6.79
CA LEU A 297 -31.88 8.82 -5.34
C LEU A 297 -32.62 7.58 -4.80
N VAL A 298 -32.04 6.91 -3.81
CA VAL A 298 -32.62 5.71 -3.17
C VAL A 298 -32.85 5.91 -1.68
N PHE A 299 -32.22 6.92 -1.09
CA PHE A 299 -32.44 7.37 0.27
C PHE A 299 -32.30 8.89 0.31
N ASP A 300 -33.21 9.55 1.01
CA ASP A 300 -33.33 11.01 1.00
C ASP A 300 -33.69 11.55 2.39
N GLN A 301 -32.67 11.98 3.13
CA GLN A 301 -32.81 12.82 4.32
C GLN A 301 -31.93 14.07 4.14
N ASP A 302 -32.26 15.12 4.88
CA ASP A 302 -31.62 16.44 4.75
C ASP A 302 -30.09 16.40 4.80
N LEU A 303 -29.53 15.48 5.59
CA LEU A 303 -28.10 15.36 5.88
C LEU A 303 -27.53 13.95 5.60
N ASP A 304 -28.32 13.08 4.96
CA ASP A 304 -27.90 11.74 4.56
C ASP A 304 -28.69 11.33 3.31
N LYS A 305 -28.00 11.23 2.19
CA LYS A 305 -28.59 10.90 0.89
C LYS A 305 -27.79 9.78 0.26
N GLN A 306 -28.48 8.81 -0.33
CA GLN A 306 -27.85 7.72 -1.10
C GLN A 306 -28.34 7.73 -2.53
N ILE A 307 -27.39 7.73 -3.46
CA ILE A 307 -27.64 7.76 -4.89
C ILE A 307 -27.09 6.47 -5.47
N LYS A 308 -27.98 5.67 -6.03
CA LYS A 308 -27.61 4.42 -6.71
C LYS A 308 -27.27 4.73 -8.16
N VAL A 309 -26.04 4.43 -8.55
CA VAL A 309 -25.52 4.58 -9.91
C VAL A 309 -25.37 3.18 -10.51
N THR A 310 -26.04 2.93 -11.63
CA THR A 310 -25.97 1.65 -12.33
C THR A 310 -24.96 1.76 -13.47
N VAL A 311 -24.00 0.83 -13.49
CA VAL A 311 -23.05 0.66 -14.58
C VAL A 311 -23.53 -0.47 -15.48
N PRO A 312 -23.88 -0.21 -16.75
CA PRO A 312 -24.28 -1.26 -17.68
C PRO A 312 -23.21 -2.35 -17.81
N GLY A 313 -23.52 -3.57 -17.36
CA GLY A 313 -22.67 -4.75 -17.51
C GLY A 313 -21.66 -5.02 -16.39
N ASP A 314 -21.57 -4.18 -15.35
CA ASP A 314 -20.57 -4.33 -14.26
C ASP A 314 -21.25 -4.48 -12.88
N GLY A 315 -22.23 -3.63 -12.58
CA GLY A 315 -22.94 -3.66 -11.30
C GLY A 315 -23.47 -2.30 -10.89
N ASP A 316 -23.91 -2.20 -9.64
CA ASP A 316 -24.36 -0.95 -9.06
C ASP A 316 -23.32 -0.40 -8.07
N THR A 317 -23.17 0.92 -8.03
CA THR A 317 -22.34 1.65 -7.05
C THR A 317 -23.23 2.63 -6.30
N VAL A 318 -23.07 2.72 -4.98
CA VAL A 318 -23.78 3.72 -4.17
C VAL A 318 -22.86 4.88 -3.87
N VAL A 319 -23.32 6.10 -4.18
CA VAL A 319 -22.73 7.33 -3.68
C VAL A 319 -23.51 7.77 -2.46
N GLN A 320 -22.87 7.80 -1.29
CA GLN A 320 -23.47 8.29 -0.06
C GLN A 320 -22.93 9.69 0.26
N LEU A 321 -23.85 10.65 0.37
CA LEU A 321 -23.58 12.00 0.84
C LEU A 321 -24.06 12.09 2.28
N VAL A 322 -23.16 12.29 3.24
CA VAL A 322 -23.54 12.27 4.66
C VAL A 322 -22.87 13.38 5.46
N TYR A 323 -23.61 13.91 6.44
CA TYR A 323 -23.05 14.83 7.42
C TYR A 323 -22.09 14.10 8.35
N HIS A 324 -20.89 14.64 8.46
CA HIS A 324 -19.88 14.15 9.38
C HIS A 324 -18.99 15.30 9.83
N GLN A 325 -18.68 15.32 11.12
CA GLN A 325 -17.69 16.25 11.66
C GLN A 325 -16.32 15.98 11.04
N ARG A 326 -15.49 17.02 10.95
CA ARG A 326 -14.10 16.93 10.49
C ARG A 326 -13.23 17.83 11.34
N SER A 327 -11.98 17.42 11.61
CA SER A 327 -11.06 18.19 12.44
C SER A 327 -10.27 19.24 11.66
N ALA A 328 -10.18 19.07 10.33
CA ALA A 328 -9.49 19.99 9.44
C ALA A 328 -10.19 20.13 8.08
N ASP A 329 -9.72 21.07 7.26
CA ASP A 329 -10.15 21.16 5.87
C ASP A 329 -9.62 19.98 5.04
N PRO A 330 -10.41 19.49 4.07
CA PRO A 330 -10.03 18.36 3.23
C PRO A 330 -8.93 18.73 2.23
N GLU A 331 -8.22 17.71 1.77
CA GLU A 331 -7.15 17.82 0.79
C GLU A 331 -7.68 17.65 -0.64
N ARG A 332 -6.95 18.20 -1.61
CA ARG A 332 -7.23 17.93 -3.03
C ARG A 332 -6.80 16.50 -3.40
N ARG A 333 -7.67 15.78 -4.09
CA ARG A 333 -7.35 14.45 -4.66
C ARG A 333 -6.63 14.56 -5.99
N ARG A 334 -5.71 13.62 -6.25
CA ARG A 334 -5.09 13.43 -7.57
C ARG A 334 -6.11 13.06 -8.65
N GLY A 335 -7.15 12.30 -8.31
CA GLY A 335 -8.27 11.94 -9.20
C GLY A 335 -9.35 13.03 -9.33
N GLY A 336 -9.12 14.23 -8.81
CA GLY A 336 -10.11 15.32 -8.81
C GLY A 336 -11.01 15.34 -7.58
N GLY A 337 -11.52 16.53 -7.24
CA GLY A 337 -12.30 16.74 -6.03
C GLY A 337 -11.49 16.74 -4.73
N LEU A 338 -12.17 16.45 -3.61
CA LEU A 338 -11.63 16.53 -2.25
C LEU A 338 -11.60 15.16 -1.55
N ARG A 339 -10.71 15.00 -0.59
CA ARG A 339 -10.61 13.84 0.32
C ARG A 339 -10.33 14.32 1.74
N LEU A 340 -10.93 13.67 2.74
CA LEU A 340 -10.64 13.99 4.14
C LEU A 340 -9.14 13.79 4.45
N ILE A 341 -8.61 14.56 5.40
CA ILE A 341 -7.25 14.30 5.92
C ILE A 341 -7.18 12.90 6.53
N PHE A 342 -6.00 12.29 6.54
CA PHE A 342 -5.86 10.90 6.96
C PHE A 342 -6.41 10.65 8.36
N ALA A 343 -6.18 11.58 9.29
CA ALA A 343 -6.67 11.43 10.66
C ALA A 343 -8.20 11.40 10.76
N ASP A 344 -8.91 12.18 9.93
CA ASP A 344 -10.37 12.20 9.94
C ASP A 344 -10.96 10.93 9.31
N VAL A 345 -10.29 10.36 8.31
CA VAL A 345 -10.65 9.04 7.75
C VAL A 345 -10.51 7.96 8.83
N VAL A 346 -9.37 7.94 9.53
CA VAL A 346 -9.12 6.97 10.61
C VAL A 346 -10.12 7.12 11.74
N GLY A 347 -10.40 8.35 12.18
CA GLY A 347 -11.37 8.60 13.24
C GLY A 347 -12.78 8.13 12.86
N GLY A 348 -13.20 8.33 11.61
CA GLY A 348 -14.48 7.82 11.10
C GLY A 348 -14.53 6.28 11.08
N LYS A 349 -13.42 5.61 10.75
CA LYS A 349 -13.32 4.15 10.81
C LYS A 349 -13.40 3.61 12.23
N ALA A 350 -12.74 4.26 13.17
CA ALA A 350 -12.83 3.93 14.58
C ALA A 350 -14.25 4.11 15.11
N ALA A 351 -14.94 5.19 14.72
CA ALA A 351 -16.33 5.42 15.07
C ALA A 351 -17.26 4.32 14.52
N ALA A 352 -17.05 3.89 13.27
CA ALA A 352 -17.79 2.78 12.67
C ALA A 352 -17.53 1.44 13.37
N MET A 353 -16.28 1.17 13.76
CA MET A 353 -15.93 0.00 14.57
C MET A 353 -16.60 0.03 15.95
N ALA A 354 -16.69 1.20 16.58
CA ALA A 354 -17.36 1.35 17.87
C ALA A 354 -18.87 1.06 17.76
N ASP A 355 -19.52 1.51 16.68
CA ASP A 355 -20.97 1.37 16.48
C ASP A 355 -21.39 -0.03 16.03
N ALA A 356 -20.72 -0.58 15.01
CA ALA A 356 -21.18 -1.78 14.31
C ALA A 356 -20.20 -2.96 14.36
N ALA A 357 -18.91 -2.70 14.59
CA ALA A 357 -17.85 -3.70 14.71
C ALA A 357 -17.89 -4.77 13.59
N ARG A 358 -17.94 -4.35 12.32
CA ARG A 358 -17.92 -5.31 11.21
C ARG A 358 -16.51 -5.85 11.03
N GLY A 359 -16.36 -7.08 10.54
CA GLY A 359 -15.05 -7.70 10.33
C GLY A 359 -14.08 -6.81 9.53
N ARG A 360 -14.55 -6.20 8.44
CA ARG A 360 -13.76 -5.25 7.63
C ARG A 360 -13.21 -4.04 8.40
N ASP A 361 -13.88 -3.61 9.47
CA ASP A 361 -13.45 -2.46 10.24
C ASP A 361 -12.19 -2.81 11.07
N PHE A 362 -12.06 -4.06 11.53
CA PHE A 362 -10.85 -4.55 12.22
C PHE A 362 -9.65 -4.65 11.30
N ASP A 363 -9.85 -5.16 10.08
CA ASP A 363 -8.80 -5.22 9.07
C ASP A 363 -8.32 -3.81 8.67
N ASP A 364 -9.26 -2.90 8.39
CA ASP A 364 -8.95 -1.49 8.08
C ASP A 364 -8.14 -0.84 9.23
N ILE A 365 -8.52 -1.05 10.50
CA ILE A 365 -7.78 -0.51 11.66
C ILE A 365 -6.41 -1.19 11.86
N ALA A 366 -6.28 -2.49 11.61
CA ALA A 366 -4.98 -3.17 11.66
C ALA A 366 -4.00 -2.57 10.66
N HIS A 367 -4.44 -2.34 9.42
CA HIS A 367 -3.64 -1.66 8.40
C HIS A 367 -3.29 -0.21 8.77
N VAL A 368 -4.22 0.53 9.37
CA VAL A 368 -3.94 1.87 9.91
C VAL A 368 -2.85 1.81 10.97
N VAL A 369 -2.90 0.86 11.91
CA VAL A 369 -1.89 0.74 12.99
C VAL A 369 -0.51 0.38 12.45
N GLN A 370 -0.42 -0.31 11.31
CA GLN A 370 0.86 -0.53 10.62
C GLN A 370 1.43 0.73 9.95
N THR A 371 0.62 1.76 9.75
CA THR A 371 1.08 3.03 9.20
C THR A 371 1.96 3.75 10.22
N ARG A 372 3.17 4.19 9.82
CA ARG A 372 4.15 4.80 10.74
C ARG A 372 3.53 5.94 11.55
N GLY A 373 3.70 5.87 12.86
CA GLY A 373 3.18 6.87 13.78
C GLY A 373 1.71 6.68 14.15
N TRP A 374 1.05 5.61 13.73
CA TRP A 374 -0.28 5.25 14.21
C TRP A 374 -0.23 4.12 15.24
N SER A 375 -1.16 4.17 16.18
CA SER A 375 -1.36 3.19 17.24
C SER A 375 -2.84 3.19 17.59
N LEU A 376 -3.34 2.15 18.27
CA LEU A 376 -4.74 2.12 18.69
C LEU A 376 -5.13 3.34 19.53
N ARG A 377 -4.21 3.83 20.36
CA ARG A 377 -4.40 5.08 21.10
C ARG A 377 -4.58 6.28 20.17
N ARG A 378 -3.74 6.43 19.14
CA ARG A 378 -3.88 7.52 18.16
C ARG A 378 -5.13 7.40 17.29
N VAL A 379 -5.56 6.18 16.99
CA VAL A 379 -6.84 5.90 16.33
C VAL A 379 -8.01 6.45 17.17
N VAL A 380 -8.01 6.18 18.48
CA VAL A 380 -9.02 6.72 19.41
C VAL A 380 -8.91 8.23 19.54
N GLU A 381 -7.71 8.79 19.68
CA GLU A 381 -7.51 10.26 19.72
C GLU A 381 -8.05 10.95 18.46
N ALA A 382 -7.92 10.32 17.28
CA ALA A 382 -8.47 10.83 16.03
C ALA A 382 -10.01 10.79 16.03
N MET A 383 -10.62 9.70 16.52
CA MET A 383 -12.08 9.60 16.70
C MET A 383 -12.62 10.65 17.66
N GLU A 384 -11.93 10.89 18.78
CA GLU A 384 -12.29 11.92 19.76
C GLU A 384 -12.28 13.33 19.16
N ARG A 385 -11.29 13.64 18.31
CA ARG A 385 -11.20 14.93 17.61
C ARG A 385 -12.33 15.16 16.60
N LEU A 386 -12.95 14.09 16.10
CA LEU A 386 -14.16 14.18 15.28
C LEU A 386 -15.43 14.41 16.11
N GLY A 387 -15.33 14.50 17.43
CA GLY A 387 -16.47 14.75 18.30
C GLY A 387 -17.18 13.48 18.78
N TYR A 388 -16.48 12.33 18.81
CA TYR A 388 -17.02 11.05 19.31
C TYR A 388 -16.30 10.50 20.57
N PRO A 389 -16.05 11.30 21.62
CA PRO A 389 -15.34 10.82 22.81
C PRO A 389 -16.13 9.78 23.62
N ASP A 390 -17.45 9.82 23.54
CA ASP A 390 -18.36 8.84 24.14
C ASP A 390 -18.22 7.43 23.53
N ARG A 391 -17.68 7.32 22.31
CA ARG A 391 -17.49 6.04 21.61
C ARG A 391 -16.19 5.32 21.98
N ALA A 392 -15.26 5.97 22.68
CA ALA A 392 -13.97 5.39 23.04
C ALA A 392 -14.12 4.09 23.87
N ALA A 393 -15.05 4.07 24.83
CA ALA A 393 -15.31 2.88 25.64
C ALA A 393 -15.83 1.70 24.79
N ALA A 394 -16.74 1.98 23.86
CA ALA A 394 -17.27 0.96 22.95
C ALA A 394 -16.20 0.43 21.98
N PHE A 395 -15.34 1.31 21.46
CA PHE A 395 -14.19 0.92 20.62
C PHE A 395 -13.28 -0.10 21.34
N TRP A 396 -12.82 0.24 22.56
CA TRP A 396 -11.96 -0.67 23.33
C TRP A 396 -12.67 -1.95 23.73
N HIS A 397 -13.96 -1.88 24.05
CA HIS A 397 -14.76 -3.08 24.30
C HIS A 397 -14.78 -4.02 23.09
N ASN A 398 -14.91 -3.48 21.88
CA ASN A 398 -14.87 -4.26 20.65
C ASN A 398 -13.47 -4.81 20.33
N ILE A 399 -12.39 -4.09 20.67
CA ILE A 399 -11.00 -4.63 20.59
C ILE A 399 -10.83 -5.84 21.52
N GLU A 400 -11.34 -5.79 22.76
CA GLU A 400 -11.28 -6.92 23.68
C GLU A 400 -12.10 -8.12 23.22
N ARG A 401 -13.25 -7.89 22.57
CA ARG A 401 -14.04 -8.93 21.91
C ARG A 401 -13.30 -9.53 20.72
N PHE A 402 -12.65 -8.70 19.91
CA PHE A 402 -11.78 -9.13 18.80
C PHE A 402 -10.64 -10.02 19.28
N ARG A 403 -9.93 -9.65 20.34
CA ARG A 403 -8.86 -10.47 20.96
C ARG A 403 -9.29 -11.87 21.39
N ARG A 404 -10.60 -12.08 21.60
CA ARG A 404 -11.20 -13.39 21.92
C ARG A 404 -11.62 -14.19 20.68
N GLY A 405 -11.38 -13.67 19.48
CA GLY A 405 -11.75 -14.27 18.20
C GLY A 405 -13.23 -14.09 17.84
N GLU A 406 -13.98 -13.20 18.51
CA GLU A 406 -15.44 -13.06 18.30
C GLU A 406 -15.81 -12.57 16.88
N PHE A 407 -14.85 -11.99 16.15
CA PHE A 407 -15.08 -11.40 14.82
C PHE A 407 -14.39 -12.14 13.68
N ASP A 408 -13.63 -13.22 13.94
CA ASP A 408 -12.83 -13.94 12.93
C ASP A 408 -13.68 -14.43 11.75
N ALA A 409 -14.87 -14.94 12.05
CA ALA A 409 -15.81 -15.38 11.04
C ALA A 409 -16.27 -14.20 10.15
N GLY A 410 -16.51 -13.02 10.74
CA GLY A 410 -16.90 -11.81 10.01
C GLY A 410 -15.75 -11.24 9.17
N ILE A 411 -14.52 -11.32 9.65
CA ILE A 411 -13.30 -10.91 8.93
C ILE A 411 -13.08 -11.83 7.73
N THR A 412 -13.17 -13.14 7.95
CA THR A 412 -13.05 -14.15 6.88
C THR A 412 -14.13 -14.00 5.83
N GLN A 413 -15.39 -13.78 6.25
CA GLN A 413 -16.52 -13.56 5.32
C GLN A 413 -16.34 -12.30 4.47
N ALA A 414 -15.68 -11.28 5.01
CA ALA A 414 -15.35 -10.07 4.27
C ALA A 414 -14.11 -10.23 3.36
N GLY A 415 -13.48 -11.41 3.36
CA GLY A 415 -12.36 -11.75 2.48
C GLY A 415 -10.98 -11.42 3.04
N PHE A 416 -10.86 -11.16 4.35
CA PHE A 416 -9.59 -10.79 5.00
C PHE A 416 -9.03 -11.92 5.86
N ASP A 417 -7.75 -11.83 6.22
CA ASP A 417 -7.06 -12.79 7.09
C ASP A 417 -7.14 -12.36 8.56
N PRO A 418 -7.88 -13.07 9.43
CA PRO A 418 -7.94 -12.76 10.85
C PRO A 418 -6.57 -12.84 11.53
N ALA A 419 -5.68 -13.72 11.09
CA ALA A 419 -4.36 -13.90 11.71
C ALA A 419 -3.50 -12.65 11.56
N PHE A 420 -3.59 -11.96 10.43
CA PHE A 420 -2.96 -10.66 10.23
C PHE A 420 -3.49 -9.63 11.23
N SER A 421 -4.82 -9.46 11.31
CA SER A 421 -5.44 -8.51 12.23
C SER A 421 -5.04 -8.79 13.69
N HIS A 422 -5.01 -10.06 14.09
CA HIS A 422 -4.57 -10.48 15.42
C HIS A 422 -3.11 -10.15 15.69
N SER A 423 -2.21 -10.42 14.72
CA SER A 423 -0.78 -10.11 14.87
C SER A 423 -0.49 -8.63 15.14
N VAL A 424 -1.38 -7.73 14.70
CA VAL A 424 -1.23 -6.28 14.86
C VAL A 424 -1.99 -5.74 16.08
N LEU A 425 -3.24 -6.20 16.28
CA LEU A 425 -4.15 -5.63 17.27
C LEU A 425 -4.07 -6.31 18.65
N ASP A 426 -3.47 -7.50 18.75
CA ASP A 426 -3.24 -8.18 20.04
C ASP A 426 -2.00 -7.64 20.78
N ALA A 427 -1.07 -7.00 20.06
CA ALA A 427 0.19 -6.49 20.61
C ALA A 427 0.07 -5.13 21.34
N GLY A 428 -1.15 -4.57 21.43
CA GLY A 428 -1.43 -3.21 21.90
C GLY A 428 -1.80 -3.08 23.38
#